data_AF-A0A2V5LJP0-F1
#
_entry.id   AF-A0A2V5LJP0-F1
#
_cell.length_a   1.000
_cell.length_b   1.000
_cell.length_c   1.000
_cell.angle_alpha   90.00
_cell.angle_beta   90.00
_cell.angle_gamma   90.00
#
_symmetry.space_group_name_H-M   'P 1'
#
loop_
_entity.id
_entity.type
_entity.pdbx_description
1 polymer ?
#
loop_
_entity_poly.entity_id
_entity_poly.type
_entity_poly.pdbx_seq_one_letter_code
_entity_poly.pdbx_strand_id
1 'polypeptide(L)'
;MENYSQLPPGKISEHGNGIGAPSPEEVEKRAREIAMIDERNPDEFTEADWAQARHELMGEENNVPPEETPDNAEMTEEWNVIAGSKGHHMPRPGTEEEESVGEHLVIEGIEEATHDQMLEARREERDQEGENR
;
A
#
# COMPACT_ATOMS: atom_id res chain seq x y z
N MET A 1 -2.25 -16.87 12.84
CA MET A 1 -3.24 -15.93 12.29
C MET A 1 -2.44 -14.83 11.58
N GLU A 2 -2.40 -14.85 10.25
CA GLU A 2 -1.85 -13.75 9.46
C GLU A 2 -2.97 -12.69 9.31
N ASN A 3 -2.80 -11.53 9.94
CA ASN A 3 -3.74 -10.41 9.82
C ASN A 3 -3.41 -9.65 8.53
N TYR A 4 -4.09 -10.00 7.43
CA TYR A 4 -4.11 -9.16 6.25
C TYR A 4 -5.06 -8.00 6.49
N SER A 5 -4.59 -6.96 7.17
CA SER A 5 -5.25 -5.65 7.19
C SER A 5 -4.96 -4.94 5.88
N GLN A 6 -5.47 -5.49 4.76
CA GLN A 6 -5.52 -4.73 3.51
C GLN A 6 -6.49 -3.59 3.74
N LEU A 7 -5.95 -2.37 3.89
CA LEU A 7 -6.76 -1.17 3.94
C LEU A 7 -7.65 -1.13 2.68
N PRO A 8 -8.95 -0.83 2.81
CA PRO A 8 -9.82 -0.66 1.65
C PRO A 8 -9.19 0.38 0.70
N PRO A 9 -9.18 0.11 -0.62
CA PRO A 9 -8.50 0.96 -1.58
C PRO A 9 -9.04 2.40 -1.50
N GLY A 10 -8.16 3.35 -1.23
CA GLY A 10 -8.49 4.78 -1.11
C GLY A 10 -8.52 5.34 0.31
N LYS A 11 -8.36 4.51 1.36
CA LYS A 11 -8.23 5.01 2.74
C LYS A 11 -6.78 5.46 3.01
N ILE A 12 -6.59 6.70 3.45
CA ILE A 12 -5.29 7.22 3.92
C ILE A 12 -5.32 7.12 5.45
N SER A 13 -4.49 6.26 6.02
CA SER A 13 -4.36 6.08 7.48
C SER A 13 -2.99 6.60 7.93
N GLU A 14 -2.96 7.41 9.00
CA GLU A 14 -1.73 7.99 9.55
C GLU A 14 -0.86 6.92 10.26
N HIS A 15 -1.51 5.98 10.93
CA HIS A 15 -0.87 4.85 11.64
C HIS A 15 -1.05 3.51 10.93
N GLY A 16 -1.53 3.53 9.69
CA GLY A 16 -1.63 2.34 8.87
C GLY A 16 -0.25 1.76 8.62
N ASN A 17 -0.09 0.46 8.90
CA ASN A 17 1.04 -0.28 8.35
C ASN A 17 0.86 -0.28 6.83
N GLY A 18 1.52 0.66 6.16
CA GLY A 18 1.61 0.65 4.70
C GLY A 18 2.16 -0.70 4.24
N ILE A 19 1.83 -1.08 3.00
CA ILE A 19 2.53 -2.15 2.31
C ILE A 19 3.91 -1.59 1.96
N GLY A 20 4.76 -1.45 2.96
CA GLY A 20 6.13 -0.96 2.83
C GLY A 20 6.97 -1.94 2.03
N ALA A 21 8.27 -1.66 1.91
CA ALA A 21 9.20 -2.65 1.37
C ALA A 21 9.06 -3.96 2.17
N PRO A 22 9.02 -5.12 1.50
CA PRO A 22 8.88 -6.42 2.17
C PRO A 22 9.96 -6.59 3.23
N SER A 23 9.55 -7.08 4.39
CA SER A 23 10.46 -7.38 5.49
C SER A 23 11.39 -8.54 5.13
N PRO A 24 12.58 -8.64 5.76
CA PRO A 24 13.49 -9.77 5.54
C PRO A 24 12.85 -11.14 5.80
N GLU A 25 11.91 -11.23 6.74
CA GLU A 25 11.17 -12.47 7.04
C GLU A 25 10.24 -12.88 5.90
N GLU A 26 9.59 -11.92 5.23
CA GLU A 26 8.76 -12.17 4.05
C GLU A 26 9.60 -12.63 2.85
N VAL A 27 10.80 -12.05 2.69
CA VAL A 27 11.77 -12.49 1.66
C VAL A 27 12.27 -13.90 1.97
N GLU A 28 12.57 -14.21 3.22
CA GLU A 28 12.99 -15.56 3.64
C GLU A 28 11.88 -16.59 3.38
N LYS A 29 10.65 -16.29 3.79
CA LYS A 29 9.48 -17.15 3.55
C LYS A 29 9.36 -17.46 2.06
N ARG A 30 9.52 -16.45 1.20
CA ARG A 30 9.47 -16.61 -0.25
C ARG A 30 10.65 -17.41 -0.80
N ALA A 31 11.86 -17.22 -0.28
CA ALA A 31 13.04 -17.99 -0.69
C ALA A 31 12.89 -19.49 -0.37
N ARG A 32 12.31 -19.82 0.80
CA ARG A 32 11.97 -21.21 1.16
C ARG A 32 10.92 -21.81 0.22
N GLU A 33 9.91 -21.04 -0.15
CA GLU A 33 8.90 -21.47 -1.13
C GLU A 33 9.53 -21.76 -2.49
N ILE A 34 10.45 -20.90 -2.96
CA ILE A 34 11.17 -21.12 -4.22
C ILE A 34 11.98 -22.43 -4.16
N ALA A 35 12.73 -22.65 -3.07
CA ALA A 35 13.45 -23.91 -2.89
C ALA A 35 12.52 -25.13 -2.88
N MET A 36 11.33 -25.03 -2.28
CA MET A 36 10.32 -26.09 -2.30
C MET A 36 9.74 -26.33 -3.71
N ILE A 37 9.51 -25.28 -4.49
CA ILE A 37 9.04 -25.36 -5.88
C ILE A 37 10.07 -26.09 -6.76
N ASP A 38 11.36 -25.85 -6.51
CA ASP A 38 12.48 -26.52 -7.17
C ASP A 38 12.75 -27.94 -6.65
N GLU A 39 11.84 -28.51 -5.86
CA GLU A 39 11.95 -29.84 -5.25
C GLU A 39 13.19 -29.99 -4.33
N ARG A 40 13.71 -28.88 -3.79
CA ARG A 40 14.81 -28.84 -2.82
C ARG A 40 14.29 -28.71 -1.40
N ASN A 41 15.19 -28.92 -0.43
CA ASN A 41 14.86 -28.71 0.98
C ASN A 41 14.64 -27.21 1.25
N PRO A 42 13.46 -26.78 1.76
CA PRO A 42 13.18 -25.38 2.04
C PRO A 42 14.12 -24.78 3.10
N ASP A 43 14.68 -25.58 4.01
CA ASP A 43 15.63 -25.09 5.01
C ASP A 43 17.05 -24.87 4.44
N GLU A 44 17.31 -25.31 3.21
CA GLU A 44 18.58 -25.16 2.49
C GLU A 44 18.42 -24.25 1.26
N PHE A 45 17.60 -23.19 1.39
CA PHE A 45 17.48 -22.17 0.35
C PHE A 45 18.83 -21.49 0.10
N THR A 46 19.09 -21.15 -1.15
CA THR A 46 20.36 -20.59 -1.61
C THR A 46 20.30 -19.06 -1.72
N GLU A 47 21.46 -18.41 -1.88
CA GLU A 47 21.50 -16.97 -2.18
C GLU A 47 20.74 -16.62 -3.47
N ALA A 48 20.66 -17.53 -4.44
CA ALA A 48 19.90 -17.33 -5.66
C ALA A 48 18.38 -17.27 -5.38
N ASP A 49 17.88 -18.15 -4.50
CA ASP A 49 16.47 -18.16 -4.07
C ASP A 49 16.11 -16.88 -3.33
N TRP A 50 17.03 -16.40 -2.48
CA TRP A 50 16.88 -15.13 -1.77
C TRP A 50 16.84 -13.94 -2.73
N ALA A 51 17.75 -13.89 -3.70
CA ALA A 51 17.79 -12.82 -4.70
C ALA A 51 16.52 -12.81 -5.55
N GLN A 52 16.03 -13.99 -5.95
CA GLN A 52 14.78 -14.12 -6.70
C GLN A 52 13.57 -13.71 -5.86
N ALA A 53 13.46 -14.17 -4.61
CA ALA A 53 12.43 -13.74 -3.67
C ALA A 53 12.40 -12.23 -3.49
N ARG A 54 13.58 -11.61 -3.34
CA ARG A 54 13.73 -10.16 -3.22
C ARG A 54 13.21 -9.44 -4.48
N HIS A 55 13.54 -9.94 -5.66
CA HIS A 55 13.09 -9.38 -6.94
C HIS A 55 11.58 -9.54 -7.15
N GLU A 56 11.00 -10.69 -6.79
CA GLU A 56 9.55 -10.91 -6.91
C GLU A 56 8.74 -10.02 -5.97
N LEU A 57 9.23 -9.77 -4.75
CA LEU A 57 8.50 -8.98 -3.75
C LEU A 57 8.72 -7.47 -3.87
N MET A 58 9.92 -7.01 -4.27
CA MET A 58 10.17 -5.58 -4.51
C MET A 58 9.90 -5.13 -5.94
N GLY A 59 9.77 -6.07 -6.88
CA GLY A 59 9.74 -5.78 -8.30
C GLY A 59 11.12 -5.45 -8.87
N GLU A 60 11.15 -5.12 -10.14
CA GLU A 60 12.37 -4.68 -10.81
C GLU A 60 12.72 -3.26 -10.37
N GLU A 61 13.93 -3.08 -9.82
CA GLU A 61 14.53 -1.78 -9.55
C GLU A 61 14.84 -1.08 -10.88
N ASN A 62 13.81 -0.62 -11.60
CA ASN A 62 13.94 0.21 -12.80
C ASN A 62 14.34 1.64 -12.38
N ASN A 63 15.56 1.79 -11.88
CA ASN A 63 16.18 3.07 -11.52
C ASN A 63 16.77 3.81 -12.74
N VAL A 64 16.62 3.24 -13.93
CA VAL A 64 17.11 3.85 -15.17
C VAL A 64 15.95 4.66 -15.77
N PRO A 65 16.10 5.98 -15.93
CA PRO A 65 15.16 6.76 -16.72
C PRO A 65 15.02 6.11 -18.10
N PRO A 66 13.80 6.07 -18.68
CA PRO A 66 13.63 5.53 -20.03
C PRO A 66 14.61 6.23 -20.98
N GLU A 67 15.27 5.47 -21.85
CA GLU A 67 16.16 6.05 -22.86
C GLU A 67 15.38 7.01 -23.76
N GLU A 68 15.96 8.18 -24.04
CA GLU A 68 15.41 9.10 -25.03
C GLU A 68 15.48 8.44 -26.41
N THR A 69 14.33 8.13 -26.98
CA THR A 69 14.14 7.61 -28.34
C THR A 69 13.54 8.71 -29.21
N PRO A 70 13.70 8.67 -30.55
CA PRO A 70 13.04 9.62 -31.45
C PRO A 70 11.52 9.68 -31.24
N ASP A 71 10.92 8.57 -30.80
CA ASP A 71 9.49 8.43 -30.54
C ASP A 71 9.03 9.10 -29.23
N ASN A 72 9.91 9.29 -28.24
CA ASN A 72 9.58 9.92 -26.95
C ASN A 72 10.23 11.30 -26.73
N ALA A 73 11.20 11.67 -27.57
CA ALA A 73 11.94 12.94 -27.47
C ALA A 73 11.07 14.17 -27.80
N GLU A 74 10.01 14.00 -28.60
CA GLU A 74 9.11 15.07 -29.01
C GLU A 74 7.65 14.73 -28.68
N MET A 75 7.37 14.47 -27.40
CA MET A 75 6.01 14.24 -26.91
C MET A 75 5.24 15.58 -26.78
N THR A 76 5.08 16.30 -27.89
CA THR A 76 4.35 17.59 -27.95
C THR A 76 2.96 17.45 -28.56
N GLU A 77 2.70 16.38 -29.32
CA GLU A 77 1.46 16.23 -30.10
C GLU A 77 0.27 15.65 -29.31
N GLU A 78 0.51 14.85 -28.25
CA GLU A 78 -0.57 14.17 -27.51
C GLU A 78 -1.35 15.06 -26.52
N TRP A 79 -0.83 16.24 -26.18
CA TRP A 79 -1.51 17.14 -25.23
C TRP A 79 -2.57 18.04 -25.87
N ASN A 80 -2.73 18.00 -27.20
CA ASN A 80 -3.77 18.76 -27.88
C ASN A 80 -5.12 18.02 -27.87
N VAL A 81 -5.60 17.69 -26.67
CA VAL A 81 -6.91 17.06 -26.48
C VAL A 81 -7.98 18.13 -26.59
N ILE A 82 -8.37 18.46 -27.83
CA ILE A 82 -9.55 19.30 -28.07
C ILE A 82 -10.78 18.49 -27.64
N ALA A 83 -11.46 18.94 -26.59
CA ALA A 83 -12.70 18.31 -26.14
C ALA A 83 -13.73 18.29 -27.28
N GLY A 84 -13.96 17.11 -27.86
CA GLY A 84 -14.90 16.93 -28.98
C GLY A 84 -16.37 17.15 -28.62
N SER A 85 -16.68 17.35 -27.33
CA SER A 85 -18.02 17.67 -26.85
C SER A 85 -17.96 18.52 -25.58
N LYS A 86 -19.03 19.28 -25.29
CA LYS A 86 -19.17 20.09 -24.07
C LYS A 86 -19.41 19.26 -22.79
N GLY A 87 -19.44 17.93 -22.90
CA GLY A 87 -19.96 17.05 -21.84
C GLY A 87 -21.45 17.27 -21.59
N HIS A 88 -22.07 16.35 -20.84
CA HIS A 88 -23.42 16.54 -20.32
C HIS A 88 -23.42 16.21 -18.83
N HIS A 89 -24.09 17.05 -18.04
CA HIS A 89 -24.23 16.83 -16.61
C HIS A 89 -25.15 15.63 -16.38
N MET A 90 -24.55 14.49 -16.03
CA MET A 90 -25.31 13.33 -15.56
C MET A 90 -25.99 13.72 -14.24
N PRO A 91 -27.33 13.67 -14.13
CA PRO A 91 -27.97 13.77 -12.82
C PRO A 91 -27.38 12.67 -11.94
N ARG A 92 -26.92 13.03 -10.75
CA ARG A 92 -26.44 12.06 -9.75
C ARG A 92 -27.68 11.51 -9.05
N PRO A 93 -28.15 10.28 -9.33
CA PRO A 93 -29.22 9.70 -8.54
C PRO A 93 -28.73 9.52 -7.08
N GLY A 94 -29.51 9.99 -6.11
CA GLY A 94 -29.31 9.68 -4.68
C GLY A 94 -28.76 10.79 -3.77
N THR A 95 -28.49 12.01 -4.26
CA THR A 95 -27.85 13.06 -3.43
C THR A 95 -28.80 13.88 -2.55
N GLU A 96 -30.06 13.48 -2.41
CA GLU A 96 -31.02 14.23 -1.58
C GLU A 96 -31.14 13.67 -0.16
N GLU A 97 -30.79 12.39 0.09
CA GLU A 97 -31.03 11.77 1.42
C GLU A 97 -30.00 10.70 1.86
N GLU A 98 -29.00 10.34 1.05
CA GLU A 98 -27.98 9.36 1.47
C GLU A 98 -26.67 10.03 1.84
N GLU A 99 -26.14 9.63 3.00
CA GLU A 99 -24.86 10.11 3.54
C GLU A 99 -23.77 9.98 2.46
N SER A 100 -23.13 11.11 2.15
CA SER A 100 -22.16 11.14 1.07
C SER A 100 -20.92 10.33 1.43
N VAL A 101 -20.20 9.84 0.41
CA VAL A 101 -18.89 9.19 0.63
C VAL A 101 -17.94 10.09 1.43
N GLY A 102 -18.03 11.41 1.26
CA GLY A 102 -17.24 12.37 2.02
C GLY A 102 -17.60 12.41 3.51
N GLU A 103 -18.90 12.28 3.85
CA GLU A 103 -19.36 12.24 5.23
C GLU A 103 -18.89 10.95 5.92
N HIS A 104 -19.03 9.80 5.25
CA HIS A 104 -18.50 8.53 5.75
C HIS A 104 -16.99 8.58 6.02
N LEU A 105 -16.21 9.16 5.09
CA LEU A 105 -14.77 9.33 5.27
C LEU A 105 -14.42 10.20 6.47
N VAL A 106 -15.20 11.26 6.72
CA VAL A 106 -15.02 12.12 7.90
C VAL A 106 -15.33 11.35 9.19
N ILE A 107 -16.44 10.60 9.23
CA ILE A 107 -16.82 9.81 10.40
C ILE A 107 -15.76 8.74 10.70
N GLU A 108 -15.34 7.96 9.69
CA GLU A 108 -14.31 6.93 9.84
C GLU A 108 -12.98 7.52 10.34
N GLY A 109 -12.59 8.70 9.86
CA GLY A 109 -11.38 9.38 10.31
C GLY A 109 -11.45 9.85 11.77
N ILE A 110 -12.62 10.31 12.22
CA ILE A 110 -12.83 10.68 13.64
C ILE A 110 -12.74 9.43 14.51
N GLU A 111 -13.43 8.34 14.15
CA GLU A 111 -13.41 7.10 14.91
C GLU A 111 -11.99 6.54 15.04
N GLU A 112 -11.21 6.53 13.96
CA GLU A 112 -9.81 6.11 13.95
C GLU A 112 -8.96 6.97 14.89
N ALA A 113 -9.04 8.30 14.78
CA ALA A 113 -8.30 9.21 15.66
C ALA A 113 -8.66 9.03 17.14
N THR A 114 -9.93 8.77 17.47
CA THR A 114 -10.32 8.50 18.87
C THR A 114 -9.76 7.18 19.37
N HIS A 115 -9.72 6.16 18.51
CA HIS A 115 -9.17 4.86 18.85
C HIS A 115 -7.67 4.96 19.15
N ASP A 116 -6.92 5.69 18.33
CA ASP A 116 -5.48 5.88 18.52
C ASP A 116 -5.17 6.65 19.81
N GLN A 117 -5.93 7.71 20.11
CA GLN A 117 -5.81 8.42 21.40
C GLN A 117 -6.05 7.50 22.61
N MET A 118 -7.03 6.59 22.53
CA MET A 118 -7.27 5.61 23.60
C MET A 118 -6.10 4.64 23.77
N LEU A 119 -5.52 4.18 22.65
CA LEU A 119 -4.36 3.28 22.68
C LEU A 119 -3.11 3.97 23.23
N GLU A 120 -2.86 5.23 22.86
CA GLU A 120 -1.74 6.02 23.37
C GLU A 120 -1.88 6.27 24.87
N ALA A 121 -3.04 6.73 25.34
CA ALA A 121 -3.29 6.94 26.76
C ALA A 121 -3.06 5.66 27.58
N ARG A 122 -3.51 4.49 27.06
CA ARG A 122 -3.29 3.21 27.74
C ARG A 122 -1.81 2.77 27.74
N ARG A 123 -1.04 3.14 26.73
CA ARG A 123 0.42 2.88 26.68
C ARG A 123 1.14 3.76 27.70
N GLU A 124 0.84 5.05 27.74
CA GLU A 124 1.42 6.00 28.71
C GLU A 124 1.16 5.59 30.16
N GLU A 125 -0.07 5.20 30.51
CA GLU A 125 -0.40 4.69 31.84
C GLU A 125 0.48 3.50 32.23
N ARG A 126 0.66 2.55 31.31
CA ARG A 126 1.44 1.33 31.55
C ARG A 126 2.93 1.62 31.71
N ASP A 127 3.46 2.58 30.95
CA ASP A 127 4.85 2.98 31.05
C ASP A 127 5.11 3.73 32.38
N GLN A 128 4.17 4.59 32.80
CA GLN A 128 4.21 5.25 34.11
C GLN A 128 4.11 4.27 35.29
N GLU A 129 3.31 3.21 35.16
CA GLU A 129 3.22 2.11 36.16
C GLU A 129 4.50 1.27 36.22
N GLY A 130 5.22 1.13 35.10
CA GLY A 130 6.49 0.41 35.02
C GLY A 130 7.68 1.19 35.57
N GLU A 131 7.69 2.52 35.42
CA GLU A 131 8.72 3.42 35.97
C GLU A 131 8.62 3.61 37.49
N ASN A 132 7.45 3.35 38.07
CA ASN A 132 7.20 3.53 39.51
C ASN A 132 7.49 2.25 40.34
N ARG A 133 8.34 1.35 39.81
CA ARG A 133 8.70 0.06 40.42
C ARG A 133 10.22 -0.11 40.50
#